data_AF-A0A3P6EJY4-F1
#
_entry.id   AF-A0A3P6EJY4-F1
#
_cell.length_a   1.000
_cell.length_b   1.000
_cell.length_c   1.000
_cell.angle_alpha   90.00
_cell.angle_beta   90.00
_cell.angle_gamma   90.00
#
_symmetry.space_group_name_H-M   'P 1'
#
loop_
_entity.id
_entity.type
_entity.pdbx_description
1 polymer ?
#
loop_
_entity_poly.entity_id
_entity_poly.type
_entity_poly.pdbx_seq_one_letter_code
_entity_poly.pdbx_strand_id
1 'polypeptide(L)'
;MCCSLIIKISFSFCRINVSNLCRGGSVSVGDTEVRFFADEWSEVHQLIPLVNDGETDKKGGYDIILMAETLYSISAQKRLYELIKRCLAYHDGAVYMAAKKYYFGVGGGTRQFLSMIEKDGKNGLYKERIVFVHPQHHP
;
A
#
# COMPACT_ATOMS: atom_id res chain seq x y z
N MET A 1 15.90 15.45 -9.05
CA MET A 1 14.51 15.40 -8.55
C MET A 1 14.39 14.12 -7.74
N CYS A 2 14.47 14.23 -6.42
CA CYS A 2 14.47 13.10 -5.51
C CYS A 2 13.05 12.52 -5.41
N CYS A 3 12.82 11.39 -6.06
CA CYS A 3 11.65 10.55 -5.78
C CYS A 3 12.08 9.53 -4.72
N SER A 4 11.71 9.78 -3.46
CA SER A 4 11.81 8.79 -2.37
C SER A 4 10.93 7.59 -2.72
N LEU A 5 11.58 6.46 -3.02
CA LEU A 5 11.01 5.39 -3.81
C LEU A 5 10.49 4.22 -2.95
N ILE A 6 9.20 3.92 -3.16
CA ILE A 6 8.54 2.61 -3.22
C ILE A 6 8.68 1.69 -1.98
N ILE A 7 7.60 1.62 -1.19
CA ILE A 7 7.23 0.38 -0.52
C ILE A 7 6.75 -0.59 -1.60
N LYS A 8 7.63 -1.46 -2.11
CA LYS A 8 7.24 -2.52 -3.04
C LYS A 8 6.62 -3.63 -2.19
N ILE A 9 5.34 -3.54 -1.80
CA ILE A 9 4.66 -4.77 -1.41
C ILE A 9 4.30 -5.51 -2.70
N SER A 10 5.27 -6.25 -3.22
CA SER A 10 5.05 -7.28 -4.21
C SER A 10 5.68 -8.54 -3.66
N PHE A 11 4.89 -9.62 -3.57
CA PHE A 11 5.38 -10.98 -3.43
C PHE A 11 6.27 -11.30 -4.64
N SER A 12 7.52 -10.87 -4.59
CA SER A 12 8.57 -11.49 -5.38
C SER A 12 9.33 -12.39 -4.42
N PHE A 13 9.46 -13.67 -4.76
CA PHE A 13 10.36 -14.62 -4.12
C PHE A 13 11.80 -14.08 -4.21
N CYS A 14 12.15 -13.07 -3.42
CA CYS A 14 13.51 -12.80 -3.05
C CYS A 14 13.80 -13.75 -1.90
N ARG A 15 14.72 -14.69 -2.12
CA ARG A 15 15.24 -15.59 -1.09
C ARG A 15 16.08 -14.74 -0.13
N ILE A 16 15.42 -13.90 0.66
CA ILE A 16 15.99 -13.29 1.85
C ILE A 16 16.18 -14.46 2.82
N ASN A 17 17.40 -14.65 3.32
CA ASN A 17 17.71 -15.71 4.26
C ASN A 17 16.96 -15.39 5.57
N VAL A 18 15.76 -15.96 5.73
CA VAL A 18 14.88 -15.79 6.89
C VAL A 18 15.46 -16.56 8.06
N SER A 19 16.49 -16.01 8.68
CA SER A 19 16.93 -16.46 10.00
C SER A 19 17.16 -15.32 10.99
N ASN A 20 17.23 -14.05 10.57
CA ASN A 20 17.52 -12.93 11.49
C ASN A 20 16.73 -11.61 11.27
N LEU A 21 15.67 -11.57 10.45
CA LEU A 21 14.90 -10.32 10.23
C LEU A 21 13.62 -10.25 11.10
N CYS A 22 13.78 -10.42 12.40
CA CYS A 22 12.71 -10.10 13.35
C CYS A 22 12.90 -8.66 13.83
N ARG A 23 12.10 -7.73 13.28
CA ARG A 23 11.96 -6.29 13.61
C ARG A 23 12.92 -5.33 12.89
N GLY A 24 12.49 -4.84 11.73
CA GLY A 24 12.86 -3.53 11.17
C GLY A 24 14.35 -3.32 10.85
N GLY A 25 14.72 -3.36 9.56
CA GLY A 25 16.04 -2.92 9.11
C GLY A 25 15.98 -1.50 8.52
N SER A 26 16.99 -0.67 8.78
CA SER A 26 17.18 0.60 8.06
C SER A 26 18.56 0.66 7.41
N VAL A 27 18.62 1.28 6.23
CA VAL A 27 19.86 1.59 5.50
C VAL A 27 19.77 3.04 5.04
N SER A 28 20.78 3.85 5.34
CA SER A 28 20.85 5.25 4.94
C SER A 28 21.90 5.45 3.86
N VAL A 29 21.54 6.14 2.77
CA VAL A 29 22.44 6.54 1.69
C VAL A 29 22.26 8.05 1.48
N GLY A 30 23.20 8.86 1.99
CA GLY A 30 23.02 10.31 2.06
C GLY A 30 21.81 10.69 2.92
N ASP A 31 21.00 11.65 2.45
CA ASP A 31 19.74 12.05 3.10
C ASP A 31 18.57 11.09 2.84
N THR A 32 18.81 10.00 2.10
CA THR A 32 17.79 8.99 1.81
C THR A 32 17.86 7.88 2.85
N GLU A 33 16.74 7.65 3.54
CA GLU A 33 16.58 6.52 4.44
C GLU A 33 15.65 5.48 3.83
N VAL A 34 16.10 4.23 3.80
CA VAL A 34 15.29 3.08 3.37
C VAL A 34 15.02 2.20 4.60
N ARG A 35 13.74 1.93 4.87
CA ARG A 35 13.29 1.06 5.97
C ARG A 35 12.54 -0.15 5.42
N PHE A 36 12.80 -1.32 6.00
CA PHE A 36 12.15 -2.58 5.66
C PHE A 36 11.26 -3.05 6.80
N PHE A 37 10.01 -3.38 6.47
CA PHE A 37 9.02 -3.88 7.40
C PHE A 37 8.41 -5.18 6.86
N ALA A 38 8.12 -6.13 7.74
CA ALA A 38 7.47 -7.39 7.41
C ALA A 38 6.54 -7.78 8.54
N ASP A 39 5.24 -7.82 8.26
CA ASP A 39 4.21 -8.26 9.19
C ASP A 39 2.92 -8.55 8.41
N GLU A 40 1.86 -8.93 9.11
CA GLU A 40 0.52 -9.06 8.58
C GLU A 40 -0.14 -7.68 8.39
N TRP A 41 -1.01 -7.56 7.38
CA TRP A 41 -1.58 -6.27 6.97
C TRP A 41 -2.34 -5.54 8.09
N SER A 42 -2.97 -6.29 8.99
CA SER A 42 -3.69 -5.69 10.11
C SER A 42 -2.78 -5.20 11.23
N GLU A 43 -1.54 -5.67 11.33
CA GLU A 43 -0.60 -5.34 12.42
C GLU A 43 0.59 -4.47 11.97
N VAL A 44 0.95 -4.47 10.69
CA VAL A 44 2.13 -3.77 10.16
C VAL A 44 2.13 -2.27 10.43
N HIS A 45 0.96 -1.66 10.60
CA HIS A 45 0.82 -0.26 10.98
C HIS A 45 1.51 0.07 12.32
N GLN A 46 1.69 -0.89 13.23
CA GLN A 46 2.39 -0.69 14.50
C GLN A 46 3.91 -0.55 14.32
N LEU A 47 4.45 -1.09 13.23
CA LEU A 47 5.86 -1.01 12.88
C LEU A 47 6.18 0.24 12.06
N ILE A 48 5.18 0.78 11.37
CA ILE A 48 5.31 1.92 10.47
C ILE A 48 5.31 3.22 11.28
N PRO A 49 6.37 4.05 11.20
CA PRO A 49 6.48 5.26 12.01
C PRO A 49 5.53 6.39 11.61
N LEU A 50 5.09 6.40 10.36
CA LEU A 50 4.25 7.45 9.76
C LEU A 50 2.82 6.92 9.57
N VAL A 51 2.09 6.76 10.67
CA VAL A 51 0.67 6.38 10.64
C VAL A 51 -0.19 7.55 11.09
N ASN A 52 -1.24 7.84 10.33
CA ASN A 52 -2.33 8.70 10.73
C ASN A 52 -3.25 7.93 11.69
N ASP A 53 -3.29 8.42 12.92
CA ASP A 53 -4.13 8.01 14.04
C ASP A 53 -5.59 8.54 13.92
N GLY A 54 -5.90 9.28 12.86
CA GLY A 54 -7.25 9.76 12.55
C GLY A 54 -7.65 11.04 13.28
N GLU A 55 -6.76 11.61 14.10
CA GLU A 55 -6.89 12.96 14.62
C GLU A 55 -6.37 13.96 13.56
N THR A 56 -7.32 14.66 12.95
CA THR A 56 -7.11 15.76 12.02
C THR A 56 -6.14 16.77 12.64
N ASP A 57 -4.97 16.95 12.01
CA ASP A 57 -3.99 18.05 12.14
C ASP A 57 -2.52 17.58 12.28
N LYS A 58 -2.26 16.27 12.46
CA LYS A 58 -0.88 15.75 12.35
C LYS A 58 -0.50 15.50 10.89
N LYS A 59 0.66 16.02 10.46
CA LYS A 59 1.32 15.71 9.17
C LYS A 59 1.89 14.27 9.17
N GLY A 60 1.06 13.28 9.44
CA GLY A 60 1.42 11.86 9.40
C GLY A 60 1.14 11.25 8.02
N GLY A 61 1.79 10.14 7.73
CA GLY A 61 1.57 9.34 6.53
C GLY A 61 2.55 9.61 5.38
N TYR A 62 2.39 8.84 4.32
CA TYR A 62 3.16 8.86 3.10
C TYR A 62 2.43 9.67 2.03
N ASP A 63 3.19 10.52 1.33
CA ASP A 63 2.69 11.26 0.17
C ASP A 63 2.40 10.33 -1.01
N ILE A 64 3.17 9.25 -1.13
CA ILE A 64 3.02 8.28 -2.22
C ILE A 64 3.06 6.85 -1.67
N ILE A 65 2.01 6.08 -1.96
CA ILE A 65 1.98 4.63 -1.74
C ILE A 65 1.99 3.94 -3.10
N LEU A 66 2.91 3.00 -3.29
CA LEU A 66 3.09 2.27 -4.55
C LEU A 66 2.80 0.80 -4.29
N MET A 67 1.94 0.17 -5.08
CA MET A 67 1.57 -1.24 -4.92
C MET A 67 1.53 -1.97 -6.25
N ALA A 68 1.90 -3.24 -6.24
CA ALA A 68 1.88 -4.10 -7.42
C ALA A 68 1.42 -5.52 -7.06
N GLU A 69 0.42 -6.02 -7.79
CA GLU A 69 -0.07 -7.41 -7.69
C GLU A 69 -0.59 -7.81 -6.28
N THR A 70 -1.18 -6.89 -5.51
CA THR A 70 -1.64 -7.12 -4.12
C THR A 70 -3.13 -7.46 -3.96
N LEU A 71 -3.93 -7.41 -5.04
CA LEU A 71 -5.40 -7.51 -4.98
C LEU A 71 -5.98 -8.90 -5.28
N TYR A 72 -5.17 -9.96 -5.23
CA TYR A 72 -5.60 -11.33 -5.56
C TYR A 72 -6.58 -11.92 -4.53
N SER A 73 -6.40 -11.60 -3.24
CA SER A 73 -7.17 -12.17 -2.14
C SER A 73 -8.29 -11.24 -1.69
N ILE A 74 -9.53 -11.67 -1.90
CA ILE A 74 -10.74 -10.94 -1.48
C ILE A 74 -10.74 -10.68 0.02
N SER A 75 -10.37 -11.69 0.82
CA SER A 75 -10.36 -11.59 2.28
C SER A 75 -9.31 -10.61 2.80
N ALA A 76 -8.20 -10.42 2.07
CA ALA A 76 -7.13 -9.50 2.43
C ALA A 76 -7.40 -8.04 2.00
N GLN A 77 -8.22 -7.83 0.97
CA GLN A 77 -8.51 -6.49 0.41
C GLN A 77 -8.98 -5.49 1.48
N LYS A 78 -9.85 -5.92 2.41
CA LYS A 78 -10.32 -5.04 3.49
C LYS A 78 -9.19 -4.59 4.42
N ARG A 79 -8.32 -5.53 4.84
CA ARG A 79 -7.17 -5.22 5.71
C ARG A 79 -6.18 -4.30 5.01
N LEU A 80 -5.92 -4.57 3.73
CA LEU A 80 -5.07 -3.72 2.89
C LEU A 80 -5.62 -2.29 2.80
N TYR A 81 -6.93 -2.14 2.62
CA TYR A 81 -7.56 -0.82 2.54
C TYR A 81 -7.49 -0.04 3.86
N GLU A 82 -7.71 -0.70 5.00
CA GLU A 82 -7.52 -0.08 6.31
C GLU A 82 -6.06 0.38 6.52
N LEU A 83 -5.09 -0.41 6.08
CA LEU A 83 -3.69 -0.01 6.13
C LEU A 83 -3.40 1.21 5.26
N ILE A 84 -3.94 1.27 4.04
CA ILE A 84 -3.80 2.43 3.15
C ILE A 84 -4.35 3.69 3.84
N LYS A 85 -5.53 3.62 4.46
CA LYS A 85 -6.10 4.78 5.18
C LYS A 85 -5.21 5.27 6.32
N ARG A 86 -4.56 4.34 7.04
CA ARG A 86 -3.61 4.65 8.12
C ARG A 86 -2.30 5.21 7.61
N CYS A 87 -1.80 4.74 6.48
CA CYS A 87 -0.50 5.12 5.97
C CYS A 87 -0.54 6.32 5.02
N LEU A 88 -1.69 6.67 4.42
CA LEU A 88 -1.76 7.75 3.44
C LEU A 88 -1.84 9.12 4.12
N ALA A 89 -1.07 10.08 3.62
CA ALA A 89 -1.19 11.48 4.04
C ALA A 89 -2.61 12.02 3.77
N TYR A 90 -3.20 12.69 4.76
CA TYR A 90 -4.63 13.00 4.78
C TYR A 90 -5.09 13.94 3.64
N HIS A 91 -4.26 14.91 3.22
CA HIS A 91 -4.61 15.89 2.18
C HIS A 91 -4.04 15.55 0.79
N ASP A 92 -2.72 15.36 0.69
CA ASP A 92 -2.02 15.32 -0.60
C ASP A 92 -1.51 13.92 -1.01
N GLY A 93 -1.81 12.90 -0.19
CA GLY A 93 -1.34 11.55 -0.43
C GLY A 93 -2.02 10.90 -1.64
N ALA A 94 -1.24 10.21 -2.48
CA ALA A 94 -1.75 9.42 -3.60
C ALA A 94 -1.28 7.96 -3.53
N VAL A 95 -2.11 7.06 -4.06
CA VAL A 95 -1.84 5.62 -4.12
C VAL A 95 -1.83 5.17 -5.58
N TYR A 96 -0.71 4.62 -6.06
CA TYR A 96 -0.64 4.04 -7.40
C TYR A 96 -0.59 2.52 -7.32
N MET A 97 -1.53 1.85 -7.98
CA MET A 97 -1.68 0.41 -7.95
C MET A 97 -1.54 -0.20 -9.35
N ALA A 98 -0.52 -1.01 -9.56
CA ALA A 98 -0.45 -1.91 -10.71
C ALA A 98 -1.13 -3.23 -10.35
N ALA A 99 -2.37 -3.44 -10.82
CA ALA A 99 -3.12 -4.66 -10.53
C ALA A 99 -4.05 -5.06 -11.68
N LYS A 100 -4.26 -6.37 -11.82
CA LYS A 100 -5.22 -6.92 -12.80
C LYS A 100 -6.65 -6.53 -12.47
N LYS A 101 -7.44 -6.27 -13.52
CA LYS A 101 -8.88 -6.05 -13.39
C LYS A 101 -9.59 -7.22 -12.70
N TYR A 102 -9.11 -8.43 -12.98
CA TYR A 102 -9.62 -9.67 -12.42
C TYR A 102 -8.53 -10.75 -12.37
N TYR A 103 -8.43 -11.47 -11.25
CA TYR A 103 -7.59 -12.66 -11.09
C TYR A 103 -8.47 -13.90 -11.13
N PHE A 104 -8.34 -14.70 -12.19
CA PHE A 104 -9.07 -15.96 -12.36
C PHE A 104 -8.74 -16.96 -11.25
N GLY A 105 -9.74 -17.72 -10.80
CA GLY A 105 -9.60 -18.76 -9.77
C GLY A 105 -9.68 -18.25 -8.32
N VAL A 106 -9.23 -17.02 -8.04
CA VAL A 106 -9.24 -16.42 -6.68
C VAL A 106 -10.27 -15.29 -6.51
N GLY A 107 -10.80 -14.76 -7.62
CA GLY A 107 -11.92 -13.82 -7.63
C GLY A 107 -11.57 -12.35 -7.33
N GLY A 108 -10.34 -12.07 -6.89
CA GLY A 108 -9.85 -10.72 -6.61
C GLY A 108 -9.63 -9.86 -7.86
N GLY A 109 -9.27 -8.59 -7.66
CA GLY A 109 -8.95 -7.64 -8.72
C GLY A 109 -9.42 -6.22 -8.43
N THR A 110 -9.06 -5.28 -9.31
CA THR A 110 -9.38 -3.86 -9.11
C THR A 110 -10.88 -3.57 -9.03
N ARG A 111 -11.71 -4.29 -9.82
CA ARG A 111 -13.17 -4.07 -9.84
C ARG A 111 -13.82 -4.33 -8.47
N GLN A 112 -13.41 -5.40 -7.81
CA GLN A 112 -13.96 -5.76 -6.52
C GLN A 112 -13.45 -4.84 -5.41
N PHE A 113 -12.16 -4.48 -5.46
CA PHE A 113 -11.56 -3.56 -4.51
C PHE A 113 -12.21 -2.18 -4.57
N LEU A 114 -12.49 -1.66 -5.77
CA LEU A 114 -13.26 -0.43 -5.97
C LEU A 114 -14.66 -0.51 -5.38
N SER A 115 -15.39 -1.61 -5.66
CA SER A 115 -16.74 -1.81 -5.10
C SER A 115 -16.73 -1.87 -3.57
N MET A 116 -15.66 -2.40 -2.95
CA MET A 116 -15.50 -2.40 -1.51
C MET A 116 -15.26 -0.98 -0.97
N ILE A 117 -14.41 -0.17 -1.63
CA ILE A 117 -14.15 1.22 -1.25
C ILE A 117 -15.41 2.08 -1.35
N GLU A 118 -16.19 1.91 -2.42
CA GLU A 118 -17.45 2.66 -2.63
C GLU A 118 -18.50 2.38 -1.56
N LYS A 119 -18.48 1.18 -0.96
CA LYS A 119 -19.38 0.79 0.13
C LYS A 119 -18.93 1.28 1.49
N ASP A 120 -17.67 1.69 1.66
CA ASP A 120 -17.19 2.31 2.89
C ASP A 120 -17.80 3.72 2.97
N GLY A 121 -19.00 3.83 3.56
CA GLY A 121 -19.90 5.00 3.52
C GLY A 121 -19.35 6.30 4.14
N LYS A 122 -18.09 6.30 4.58
CA LYS A 122 -17.29 7.50 4.82
C LYS A 122 -16.17 7.52 3.78
N ASN A 123 -16.09 8.61 2.98
CA ASN A 123 -14.90 9.04 2.22
C ASN A 123 -14.77 8.56 0.76
N GLY A 124 -15.58 9.14 -0.14
CA GLY A 124 -15.18 9.29 -1.55
C GLY A 124 -13.78 9.92 -1.74
N LEU A 125 -13.26 10.61 -0.71
CA LEU A 125 -11.89 11.15 -0.64
C LEU A 125 -10.79 10.11 -0.94
N TYR A 126 -10.90 8.86 -0.50
CA TYR A 126 -9.85 7.86 -0.77
C TYR A 126 -9.96 7.24 -2.16
N LYS A 127 -11.18 7.18 -2.73
CA LYS A 127 -11.39 6.66 -4.09
C LYS A 127 -10.65 7.53 -5.12
N GLU A 128 -10.79 8.85 -5.02
CA GLU A 128 -10.12 9.80 -5.93
C GLU A 128 -8.59 9.82 -5.77
N ARG A 129 -8.06 9.26 -4.68
CA ARG A 129 -6.61 9.16 -4.40
C ARG A 129 -5.99 7.84 -4.82
N ILE A 130 -6.78 6.87 -5.28
CA ILE A 130 -6.30 5.57 -5.75
C ILE A 130 -6.30 5.54 -7.27
N VAL A 131 -5.10 5.53 -7.85
CA VAL A 131 -4.88 5.49 -9.30
C VAL A 131 -4.44 4.09 -9.70
N PHE A 132 -5.23 3.42 -10.54
CA PHE A 132 -4.82 2.15 -11.13
C PHE A 132 -3.93 2.37 -12.35
N VAL A 133 -2.71 1.83 -12.30
CA VAL A 133 -1.77 1.84 -13.41
C VAL A 133 -2.00 0.56 -14.21
N HIS A 134 -2.60 0.70 -15.38
CA HIS A 134 -2.81 -0.41 -16.30
C HIS A 134 -1.64 -0.49 -17.29
N PRO A 135 -1.11 -1.70 -17.56
CA PRO A 135 -0.19 -1.89 -18.68
C PRO A 135 -0.89 -1.45 -19.97
N GLN A 136 -0.33 -0.46 -20.66
CA GLN A 136 -0.75 -0.09 -22.00
C GLN A 136 -0.68 -1.35 -22.87
N HIS A 137 -1.84 -1.86 -23.28
CA HIS A 137 -1.85 -2.88 -24.33
C HIS A 137 -1.49 -2.15 -25.61
N HIS A 138 -0.24 -2.29 -26.04
CA HIS A 138 0.10 -1.99 -27.43
C HIS A 138 -0.72 -2.95 -28.30
N PRO A 139 -1.42 -2.44 -29.33
CA PRO A 139 -2.27 -3.24 -30.22
C PRO A 139 -1.48 -4.32 -30.97
#